data_AF-A0A3G6T925-F1
#
_entry.id   AF-A0A3G6T925-F1
#
_cell.length_a   1.000
_cell.length_b   1.000
_cell.length_c   1.000
_cell.angle_alpha   90.00
_cell.angle_beta   90.00
_cell.angle_gamma   90.00
#
_symmetry.space_group_name_H-M   'P 1'
#
loop_
_entity.id
_entity.type
_entity.pdbx_description
1 polymer ?
#
loop_
_entity_poly.entity_id
_entity_poly.type
_entity_poly.pdbx_seq_one_letter_code
_entity_poly.pdbx_strand_id
1 'polypeptide(L)'
;MIYNFLFKTLNGEPDKLEADADRNYLDIINRYLFSLFFIFFFYSVFIIAFFGDMLISIFLTAITFFWLLLMAIKGKTRRFKKILKLFIILVFVLLTFIVSFFNIYTYKSGGVEYFYFCLLFAVPFFLNYKKEPFSIIFVTLIISINFIACLYFDFDFLPRSRFLEKDDFKTLKLLNILFSIAYFFMDIVFITHKDERIMGLISDRNVKESTIKELEKTNSELMKQQMLINHLSEENIQEIFKLAEKNSPLFFEKFQVFFPHFVSGILKINPDLIHSELYFCALMKLDFDTKKIAQCTNNSIRAVESKKYRIRKKLNIPSEININSFLIKI
;
A
#
# COMPACT_ATOMS: atom_id res chain seq x y z
N MET A 1 -16.35 25.79 10.26
CA MET A 1 -14.89 25.66 10.45
C MET A 1 -14.49 24.25 10.89
N ILE A 2 -15.14 23.67 11.90
CA ILE A 2 -14.84 22.31 12.42
C ILE A 2 -15.15 21.18 11.42
N TYR A 3 -16.23 21.30 10.63
CA TYR A 3 -16.59 20.28 9.62
C TYR A 3 -15.63 20.27 8.42
N ASN A 4 -15.18 21.45 7.96
CA ASN A 4 -14.15 21.57 6.92
C ASN A 4 -12.78 21.13 7.43
N PHE A 5 -12.52 21.26 8.74
CA PHE A 5 -11.35 20.67 9.39
C PHE A 5 -11.47 19.15 9.35
N LEU A 6 -12.49 18.55 9.99
CA LEU A 6 -12.73 17.10 10.03
C LEU A 6 -12.79 16.43 8.65
N PHE A 7 -13.45 17.03 7.66
CA PHE A 7 -13.54 16.50 6.30
C PHE A 7 -12.19 16.58 5.55
N LYS A 8 -11.39 17.62 5.82
CA LYS A 8 -10.02 17.77 5.30
C LYS A 8 -9.03 16.87 6.04
N THR A 9 -9.28 16.57 7.31
CA THR A 9 -8.52 15.58 8.08
C THR A 9 -8.84 14.18 7.55
N LEU A 10 -10.10 13.78 7.44
CA LEU A 10 -10.53 12.46 6.98
C LEU A 10 -10.21 12.16 5.50
N ASN A 11 -10.29 13.16 4.60
CA ASN A 11 -9.94 12.95 3.18
C ASN A 11 -8.47 13.27 2.88
N GLY A 12 -7.80 14.08 3.70
CA GLY A 12 -6.37 14.37 3.56
C GLY A 12 -5.46 13.38 4.28
N GLU A 13 -5.96 12.66 5.28
CA GLU A 13 -5.23 11.63 6.02
C GLU A 13 -4.89 10.37 5.20
N PRO A 14 -5.77 9.75 4.39
CA PRO A 14 -5.40 8.54 3.66
C PRO A 14 -4.28 8.80 2.64
N ASP A 15 -4.35 9.91 1.90
CA ASP A 15 -3.31 10.31 0.95
C ASP A 15 -2.01 10.70 1.67
N LYS A 16 -2.09 11.34 2.85
CA LYS A 16 -0.90 11.65 3.67
C LYS A 16 -0.28 10.41 4.32
N LEU A 17 -1.08 9.50 4.86
CA LEU A 17 -0.63 8.24 5.44
C LEU A 17 -0.01 7.33 4.37
N GLU A 18 -0.61 7.26 3.19
CA GLU A 18 -0.05 6.49 2.08
C GLU A 18 1.25 7.14 1.56
N ALA A 19 1.31 8.47 1.48
CA ALA A 19 2.52 9.20 1.12
C ALA A 19 3.64 9.09 2.17
N ASP A 20 3.31 9.09 3.46
CA ASP A 20 4.28 8.91 4.56
C ASP A 20 4.76 7.46 4.62
N ALA A 21 3.87 6.48 4.41
CA ALA A 21 4.26 5.08 4.29
C ALA A 21 5.18 4.83 3.09
N ASP A 22 4.90 5.43 1.93
CA ASP A 22 5.75 5.33 0.74
C ASP A 22 7.12 6.01 0.94
N ARG A 23 7.17 7.16 1.64
CA ARG A 23 8.45 7.80 2.03
C ARG A 23 9.25 6.91 2.96
N ASN A 24 8.63 6.37 4.00
CA ASN A 24 9.29 5.50 4.97
C ASN A 24 9.82 4.22 4.31
N TYR A 25 9.08 3.65 3.36
CA TYR A 25 9.55 2.49 2.58
C TYR A 25 10.77 2.83 1.71
N LEU A 26 10.75 3.98 1.03
CA LEU A 26 11.87 4.44 0.22
C LEU A 26 13.12 4.70 1.07
N ASP A 27 12.96 5.22 2.28
CA ASP A 27 14.06 5.44 3.22
C ASP A 27 14.71 4.13 3.66
N ILE A 28 13.92 3.08 3.91
CA ILE A 28 14.43 1.75 4.26
C ILE A 28 15.21 1.15 3.07
N ILE A 29 14.67 1.27 1.85
CA ILE A 29 15.37 0.85 0.63
C ILE A 29 16.70 1.60 0.48
N ASN A 30 16.70 2.93 0.65
CA ASN A 30 17.91 3.73 0.50
C ASN A 30 18.98 3.33 1.53
N ARG A 31 18.59 3.04 2.78
CA ARG A 31 19.52 2.52 3.79
C ARG A 31 20.11 1.16 3.41
N TYR A 32 19.31 0.29 2.82
CA TYR A 32 19.78 -1.00 2.29
C TYR A 32 20.77 -0.80 1.13
N LEU A 33 20.42 0.03 0.14
CA LEU A 33 21.30 0.36 -1.00
C LEU A 33 22.61 1.02 -0.55
N PHE A 34 22.56 1.87 0.48
CA PHE A 34 23.75 2.48 1.08
C PHE A 34 24.61 1.45 1.83
N SER A 35 24.00 0.47 2.49
CA SER A 35 24.74 -0.63 3.13
C SER A 35 25.42 -1.51 2.08
N LEU A 36 24.73 -1.81 0.98
CA LEU A 36 25.30 -2.50 -0.18
C LEU A 36 26.50 -1.76 -0.76
N PHE A 37 26.39 -0.43 -0.90
CA PHE A 37 27.50 0.39 -1.38
C PHE A 37 28.78 0.13 -0.58
N PHE A 38 28.73 0.14 0.76
CA PHE A 38 29.92 -0.12 1.58
C PHE A 38 30.46 -1.54 1.45
N ILE A 39 29.57 -2.54 1.40
CA ILE A 39 29.96 -3.95 1.26
C ILE A 39 30.73 -4.14 -0.06
N PHE A 40 30.17 -3.68 -1.18
CA PHE A 40 30.79 -3.81 -2.49
C PHE A 40 32.05 -2.95 -2.63
N PHE A 41 32.07 -1.75 -2.04
CA PHE A 41 33.25 -0.88 -2.05
C PHE A 41 34.41 -1.51 -1.27
N PHE A 42 34.15 -2.00 -0.06
CA PHE A 42 35.18 -2.68 0.74
C PHE A 42 35.69 -3.94 0.03
N TYR A 43 34.79 -4.71 -0.59
CA TYR A 43 35.16 -5.88 -1.38
C TYR A 43 36.04 -5.51 -2.59
N SER A 44 35.69 -4.46 -3.33
CA SER A 44 36.47 -3.93 -4.45
C SER A 44 37.89 -3.51 -4.04
N VAL A 45 38.02 -2.78 -2.93
CA VAL A 45 39.33 -2.36 -2.39
C VAL A 45 40.16 -3.58 -1.98
N PHE A 46 39.54 -4.56 -1.33
CA PHE A 46 40.23 -5.79 -0.93
C PHE A 46 40.74 -6.57 -2.14
N ILE A 47 39.92 -6.71 -3.19
CA ILE A 47 40.32 -7.43 -4.40
C ILE A 47 41.54 -6.77 -5.07
N ILE A 48 41.57 -5.43 -5.17
CA ILE A 48 42.73 -4.71 -5.71
C ILE A 48 43.96 -4.94 -4.83
N ALA A 49 43.82 -4.76 -3.51
CA ALA A 49 44.94 -4.78 -2.59
C ALA A 49 45.64 -6.14 -2.49
N PHE A 50 44.86 -7.24 -2.56
CA PHE A 50 45.39 -8.59 -2.33
C PHE A 50 45.62 -9.40 -3.61
N PHE A 51 44.81 -9.19 -4.65
CA PHE A 51 44.86 -10.01 -5.87
C PHE A 51 45.24 -9.22 -7.13
N GLY A 52 45.21 -7.88 -7.08
CA GLY A 52 45.52 -7.04 -8.23
C GLY A 52 44.54 -7.17 -9.42
N ASP A 53 43.42 -7.88 -9.26
CA ASP A 53 42.45 -8.11 -10.34
C ASP A 53 41.62 -6.84 -10.58
N MET A 54 42.07 -6.06 -11.57
CA MET A 54 41.42 -4.82 -12.00
C MET A 54 40.01 -5.07 -12.55
N LEU A 55 39.74 -6.22 -13.19
CA LEU A 55 38.47 -6.46 -13.86
C LEU A 55 37.36 -6.63 -12.85
N ILE A 56 37.55 -7.53 -11.86
CA ILE A 56 36.58 -7.73 -10.78
C ILE A 56 36.32 -6.40 -10.07
N SER A 57 37.37 -5.65 -9.77
CA SER A 57 37.22 -4.41 -9.01
C SER A 57 36.53 -3.28 -9.79
N ILE A 58 36.81 -3.12 -11.08
CA ILE A 58 36.10 -2.15 -11.94
C ILE A 58 34.60 -2.47 -12.00
N PHE A 59 34.23 -3.75 -12.10
CA PHE A 59 32.83 -4.15 -12.07
C PHE A 59 32.17 -3.87 -10.72
N LEU A 60 32.84 -4.22 -9.61
CA LEU A 60 32.33 -3.96 -8.26
C LEU A 60 32.16 -2.45 -8.02
N THR A 61 33.13 -1.63 -8.40
CA THR A 61 33.00 -0.16 -8.32
C THR A 61 31.85 0.36 -9.18
N ALA A 62 31.70 -0.11 -10.42
CA ALA A 62 30.57 0.27 -11.28
C ALA A 62 29.21 -0.05 -10.62
N ILE A 63 29.09 -1.24 -10.01
CA ILE A 63 27.90 -1.65 -9.24
C ILE A 63 27.67 -0.71 -8.05
N THR A 64 28.72 -0.32 -7.31
CA THR A 64 28.58 0.64 -6.19
C THR A 64 28.04 2.00 -6.64
N PHE A 65 28.56 2.54 -7.73
CA PHE A 65 28.08 3.82 -8.29
C PHE A 65 26.65 3.72 -8.81
N PHE A 66 26.27 2.57 -9.37
CA PHE A 66 24.90 2.31 -9.76
C PHE A 66 23.93 2.35 -8.57
N TRP A 67 24.30 1.78 -7.41
CA TRP A 67 23.48 1.88 -6.19
C TRP A 67 23.33 3.33 -5.71
N LEU A 68 24.40 4.12 -5.77
CA LEU A 68 24.38 5.56 -5.48
C LEU A 68 23.43 6.34 -6.40
N LEU A 69 23.48 6.05 -7.70
CA LEU A 69 22.58 6.64 -8.68
C LEU A 69 21.12 6.33 -8.34
N LEU A 70 20.81 5.10 -7.92
CA LEU A 70 19.45 4.71 -7.57
C LEU A 70 18.89 5.46 -6.37
N MET A 71 19.72 5.72 -5.36
CA MET A 71 19.32 6.55 -4.22
C MET A 71 19.00 8.00 -4.63
N ALA A 72 19.62 8.51 -5.70
CA ALA A 72 19.40 9.87 -6.17
C ALA A 72 18.07 10.04 -6.93
N ILE A 73 17.47 8.96 -7.45
CA ILE A 73 16.22 9.01 -8.21
C ILE A 73 15.03 9.17 -7.25
N LYS A 74 14.70 10.42 -6.93
CA LYS A 74 13.59 10.78 -6.02
C LYS A 74 12.25 10.81 -6.76
N GLY A 75 11.52 9.70 -6.78
CA GLY A 75 10.20 9.61 -7.44
C GLY A 75 9.02 9.78 -6.47
N LYS A 76 8.26 10.89 -6.59
CA LYS A 76 7.12 11.22 -5.70
C LYS A 76 5.75 10.71 -6.18
N THR A 77 5.69 9.77 -7.12
CA THR A 77 4.44 9.46 -7.87
C THR A 77 4.10 7.97 -7.87
N ARG A 78 2.83 7.59 -7.74
CA ARG A 78 2.35 6.19 -7.77
C ARG A 78 2.81 5.39 -9.01
N ARG A 79 2.99 6.05 -10.16
CA ARG A 79 3.54 5.47 -11.40
C ARG A 79 4.98 4.98 -11.25
N PHE A 80 5.74 5.63 -10.36
CA PHE A 80 7.11 5.28 -10.00
C PHE A 80 7.17 3.90 -9.34
N LYS A 81 6.19 3.50 -8.52
CA LYS A 81 6.18 2.19 -7.83
C LYS A 81 6.16 1.00 -8.79
N LYS A 82 5.35 1.09 -9.86
CA LYS A 82 5.29 0.04 -10.89
C LYS A 82 6.58 -0.04 -11.71
N ILE A 83 7.17 1.12 -12.04
CA ILE A 83 8.45 1.22 -12.76
C ILE A 83 9.60 0.69 -11.88
N LEU A 84 9.62 1.09 -10.60
CA LEU A 84 10.59 0.66 -9.61
C LEU A 84 10.57 -0.85 -9.43
N LYS A 85 9.39 -1.47 -9.41
CA LYS A 85 9.27 -2.93 -9.35
C LYS A 85 9.92 -3.62 -10.56
N LEU A 86 9.59 -3.18 -11.77
CA LEU A 86 10.19 -3.74 -12.99
C LEU A 86 11.71 -3.58 -12.97
N PHE A 87 12.16 -2.41 -12.51
CA PHE A 87 13.56 -2.10 -12.36
C PHE A 87 14.26 -3.02 -11.35
N ILE A 88 13.66 -3.26 -10.17
CA ILE A 88 14.17 -4.20 -9.17
C ILE A 88 14.34 -5.61 -9.78
N ILE A 89 13.33 -6.09 -10.51
CA ILE A 89 13.41 -7.41 -11.17
C ILE A 89 14.57 -7.44 -12.16
N LEU A 90 14.71 -6.41 -13.00
CA LEU A 90 15.80 -6.30 -13.96
C LEU A 90 17.17 -6.30 -13.28
N VAL A 91 17.29 -5.62 -12.13
CA VAL A 91 18.51 -5.61 -11.32
C VAL A 91 18.83 -6.99 -10.77
N PHE A 92 17.85 -7.74 -10.24
CA PHE A 92 18.08 -9.12 -9.80
C PHE A 92 18.56 -10.02 -10.94
N VAL A 93 17.95 -9.91 -12.11
CA VAL A 93 18.36 -10.67 -13.30
C VAL A 93 19.79 -10.31 -13.70
N LEU A 94 20.13 -9.02 -13.74
CA LEU A 94 21.47 -8.55 -14.07
C LEU A 94 22.52 -9.05 -13.06
N LEU A 95 22.25 -8.92 -11.76
CA LEU A 95 23.14 -9.41 -10.71
C LEU A 95 23.33 -10.93 -10.79
N THR A 96 22.28 -11.68 -11.14
CA THR A 96 22.38 -13.13 -11.36
C THR A 96 23.40 -13.44 -12.43
N PHE A 97 23.32 -12.79 -13.60
CA PHE A 97 24.29 -12.98 -14.69
C PHE A 97 25.71 -12.54 -14.32
N ILE A 98 25.84 -11.49 -13.50
CA ILE A 98 27.15 -11.03 -12.99
C ILE A 98 27.78 -12.11 -12.10
N VAL A 99 27.00 -12.71 -11.19
CA VAL A 99 27.47 -13.82 -10.35
C VAL A 99 27.89 -15.01 -11.22
N SER A 100 27.12 -15.35 -12.26
CA SER A 100 27.49 -16.39 -13.24
C SER A 100 28.84 -16.11 -13.89
N PHE A 101 28.99 -14.90 -14.42
CA PHE A 101 30.20 -14.48 -15.11
C PHE A 101 31.42 -14.60 -14.21
N PHE A 102 31.35 -14.07 -12.99
CA PHE A 102 32.47 -14.12 -12.06
C PHE A 102 32.76 -15.52 -11.50
N ASN A 103 31.74 -16.36 -11.38
CA ASN A 103 31.95 -17.76 -11.03
C ASN A 103 32.78 -18.49 -12.09
N ILE A 104 32.51 -18.22 -13.37
CA ILE A 104 33.26 -18.81 -14.49
C ILE A 104 34.65 -18.17 -14.62
N TYR A 105 34.73 -16.85 -14.46
CA TYR A 105 35.98 -16.09 -14.49
C TYR A 105 37.00 -16.58 -13.43
N THR A 106 36.51 -17.01 -12.26
CA THR A 106 37.31 -17.55 -11.15
C THR A 106 37.43 -19.09 -11.18
N TYR A 107 37.28 -19.70 -12.36
CA TYR A 107 37.43 -21.15 -12.56
C TYR A 107 36.51 -22.00 -11.67
N LYS A 108 35.33 -21.48 -11.30
CA LYS A 108 34.37 -22.11 -10.36
C LYS A 108 34.98 -22.49 -8.99
N SER A 109 36.18 -21.96 -8.69
CA SER A 109 36.98 -22.33 -7.52
C SER A 109 37.02 -21.20 -6.49
N GLY A 110 36.71 -19.98 -6.91
CA GLY A 110 36.70 -18.79 -6.06
C GLY A 110 35.53 -18.70 -5.07
N GLY A 111 34.55 -19.60 -5.08
CA GLY A 111 33.42 -19.53 -4.14
C GLY A 111 32.41 -18.41 -4.45
N VAL A 112 32.34 -17.94 -5.70
CA VAL A 112 31.41 -16.88 -6.11
C VAL A 112 29.95 -17.37 -6.08
N GLU A 113 29.75 -18.68 -6.18
CA GLU A 113 28.44 -19.32 -6.16
C GLU A 113 27.63 -19.06 -4.87
N TYR A 114 28.29 -18.73 -3.75
CA TYR A 114 27.61 -18.40 -2.50
C TYR A 114 26.73 -17.14 -2.60
N PHE A 115 27.05 -16.22 -3.52
CA PHE A 115 26.26 -15.01 -3.74
C PHE A 115 24.89 -15.30 -4.38
N TYR A 116 24.67 -16.47 -5.00
CA TYR A 116 23.32 -16.85 -5.45
C TYR A 116 22.33 -16.96 -4.27
N PHE A 117 22.78 -17.49 -3.13
CA PHE A 117 21.95 -17.57 -1.93
C PHE A 117 21.66 -16.19 -1.37
N CYS A 118 22.65 -15.28 -1.39
CA CYS A 118 22.46 -13.87 -1.01
C CYS A 118 21.38 -13.20 -1.87
N LEU A 119 21.42 -13.41 -3.20
CA LEU A 119 20.38 -12.90 -4.09
C LEU A 119 19.00 -13.48 -3.78
N LEU A 120 18.90 -14.79 -3.50
CA LEU A 120 17.63 -15.42 -3.10
C LEU A 120 17.09 -14.84 -1.80
N PHE A 121 17.95 -14.60 -0.81
CA PHE A 121 17.56 -14.02 0.48
C PHE A 121 17.22 -12.55 0.44
N ALA A 122 17.67 -11.79 -0.57
CA ALA A 122 17.29 -10.40 -0.76
C ALA A 122 15.90 -10.22 -1.41
N VAL A 123 15.40 -11.20 -2.18
CA VAL A 123 14.07 -11.15 -2.82
C VAL A 123 12.92 -10.74 -1.87
N PRO A 124 12.79 -11.30 -0.67
CA PRO A 124 11.73 -10.99 0.31
C PRO A 124 11.78 -9.55 0.80
N PHE A 125 12.97 -8.93 0.82
CA PHE A 125 13.13 -7.54 1.21
C PHE A 125 12.54 -6.59 0.17
N PHE A 126 12.76 -6.84 -1.12
CA PHE A 126 12.29 -5.95 -2.18
C PHE A 126 10.88 -6.24 -2.69
N LEU A 127 10.45 -7.50 -2.69
CA LEU A 127 9.13 -7.92 -3.18
C LEU A 127 8.22 -8.32 -2.02
N ASN A 128 6.91 -8.10 -2.17
CA ASN A 128 5.95 -8.43 -1.12
C ASN A 128 5.24 -9.78 -1.41
N TYR A 129 5.43 -10.78 -0.54
CA TYR A 129 4.85 -12.12 -0.70
C TYR A 129 3.33 -12.14 -0.89
N LYS A 130 2.59 -11.32 -0.12
CA LYS A 130 1.12 -11.32 -0.17
C LYS A 130 0.58 -10.64 -1.44
N LYS A 131 1.31 -9.66 -1.96
CA LYS A 131 0.85 -8.85 -3.11
C LYS A 131 1.43 -9.33 -4.44
N GLU A 132 2.58 -10.00 -4.43
CA GLU A 132 3.40 -10.19 -5.63
C GLU A 132 4.00 -11.61 -5.78
N PRO A 133 3.23 -12.69 -5.52
CA PRO A 133 3.77 -14.05 -5.51
C PRO A 133 4.40 -14.46 -6.85
N PHE A 134 3.76 -14.09 -7.98
CA PHE A 134 4.27 -14.43 -9.31
C PHE A 134 5.62 -13.79 -9.62
N SER A 135 5.86 -12.54 -9.21
CA SER A 135 7.13 -11.85 -9.44
C SER A 135 8.26 -12.50 -8.64
N ILE A 136 7.97 -12.94 -7.41
CA ILE A 136 8.93 -13.65 -6.56
C ILE A 136 9.30 -15.00 -7.18
N ILE A 137 8.30 -15.80 -7.56
CA ILE A 137 8.53 -17.10 -8.21
C ILE A 137 9.36 -16.92 -9.48
N PHE A 138 9.04 -15.94 -10.31
CA PHE A 138 9.79 -15.65 -11.53
C PHE A 138 11.27 -15.33 -11.27
N VAL A 139 11.57 -14.42 -10.34
CA VAL A 139 12.95 -14.06 -9.98
C VAL A 139 13.70 -15.24 -9.38
N THR A 140 13.10 -15.94 -8.42
CA THR A 140 13.68 -17.14 -7.79
C THR A 140 13.98 -18.24 -8.80
N LEU A 141 13.08 -18.46 -9.77
CA LEU A 141 13.27 -19.44 -10.83
C LEU A 141 14.42 -19.05 -11.76
N ILE A 142 14.54 -17.78 -12.16
CA ILE A 142 15.68 -17.30 -12.95
C ILE A 142 17.00 -17.53 -12.22
N ILE A 143 17.06 -17.14 -10.94
CA ILE A 143 18.25 -17.33 -10.11
C ILE A 143 18.61 -18.82 -10.01
N SER A 144 17.61 -19.67 -9.75
CA SER A 144 17.81 -21.12 -9.58
C SER A 144 18.25 -21.81 -10.87
N ILE A 145 17.60 -21.51 -12.00
CA ILE A 145 17.98 -22.07 -13.31
C ILE A 145 19.39 -21.66 -13.66
N ASN A 146 19.74 -20.39 -13.45
CA ASN A 146 21.07 -19.89 -13.77
C ASN A 146 22.16 -20.53 -12.88
N PHE A 147 21.89 -20.68 -11.58
CA PHE A 147 22.77 -21.40 -10.66
C PHE A 147 23.01 -22.84 -11.13
N ILE A 148 21.94 -23.59 -11.47
CA ILE A 148 22.05 -24.95 -11.99
C ILE A 148 22.85 -24.96 -13.30
N ALA A 149 22.58 -24.03 -14.21
CA ALA A 149 23.30 -23.94 -15.47
C ALA A 149 24.82 -23.72 -15.23
N CYS A 150 25.19 -22.85 -14.29
CA CYS A 150 26.59 -22.61 -13.92
C CYS A 150 27.30 -23.83 -13.31
N LEU A 151 26.57 -24.71 -12.62
CA LEU A 151 27.14 -25.93 -12.07
C LEU A 151 27.48 -26.95 -13.16
N TYR A 152 26.57 -27.16 -14.12
CA TYR A 152 26.68 -28.25 -15.10
C TYR A 152 27.34 -27.86 -16.42
N PHE A 153 27.21 -26.62 -16.88
CA PHE A 153 27.78 -26.19 -18.15
C PHE A 153 29.13 -25.51 -17.94
N ASP A 154 30.11 -25.90 -18.76
CA ASP A 154 31.38 -25.19 -18.89
C ASP A 154 31.24 -24.17 -20.02
N PHE A 155 31.06 -22.91 -19.64
CA PHE A 155 30.89 -21.77 -20.54
C PHE A 155 32.26 -21.32 -21.09
N ASP A 156 32.87 -22.14 -21.94
CA ASP A 156 34.24 -21.93 -22.42
C ASP A 156 34.45 -20.66 -23.26
N PHE A 157 33.38 -20.02 -23.72
CA PHE A 157 33.45 -18.74 -24.42
C PHE A 157 33.77 -17.55 -23.49
N LEU A 158 33.65 -17.71 -22.18
CA LEU A 158 33.92 -16.63 -21.22
C LEU A 158 35.40 -16.56 -20.84
N PRO A 159 35.95 -15.35 -20.64
CA PRO A 159 37.33 -15.18 -20.21
C PRO A 159 37.52 -15.72 -18.80
N ARG A 160 38.71 -16.29 -18.55
CA ARG A 160 39.13 -16.72 -17.22
C ARG A 160 40.24 -15.81 -16.70
N SER A 161 40.30 -15.59 -15.39
CA SER A 161 41.28 -14.68 -14.81
C SER A 161 42.70 -15.14 -15.10
N ARG A 162 43.55 -14.20 -15.51
CA ARG A 162 45.00 -14.42 -15.68
C ARG A 162 45.79 -13.95 -14.45
N PHE A 163 45.13 -13.31 -13.50
CA PHE A 163 45.74 -12.69 -12.32
C PHE A 163 45.72 -13.59 -11.10
N LEU A 164 44.80 -14.57 -11.05
CA LEU A 164 44.64 -15.47 -9.91
C LEU A 164 45.56 -16.68 -10.02
N GLU A 165 46.44 -16.85 -9.04
CA GLU A 165 47.26 -18.05 -8.89
C GLU A 165 46.50 -19.17 -8.15
N LYS A 166 47.05 -20.38 -8.13
CA LYS A 166 46.37 -21.54 -7.49
C LYS A 166 46.14 -21.33 -5.99
N ASP A 167 47.08 -20.68 -5.30
CA ASP A 167 46.99 -20.42 -3.87
C ASP A 167 45.96 -19.33 -3.53
N ASP A 168 45.70 -18.40 -4.47
CA ASP A 168 44.73 -17.32 -4.33
C ASP A 168 43.29 -17.81 -4.25
N PHE A 169 42.95 -18.94 -4.88
CA PHE A 169 41.57 -19.43 -4.85
C PHE A 169 41.12 -19.79 -3.44
N LYS A 170 42.03 -20.24 -2.56
CA LYS A 170 41.67 -20.58 -1.18
C LYS A 170 41.35 -19.32 -0.36
N THR A 171 42.16 -18.27 -0.51
CA THR A 171 41.95 -16.99 0.18
C THR A 171 40.72 -16.27 -0.40
N LEU A 172 40.56 -16.26 -1.72
CA LEU A 172 39.39 -15.70 -2.40
C LEU A 172 38.10 -16.42 -2.00
N LYS A 173 38.11 -17.75 -1.91
CA LYS A 173 36.96 -18.53 -1.45
C LYS A 173 36.57 -18.19 -0.01
N LEU A 174 37.56 -18.08 0.89
CA LEU A 174 37.31 -17.68 2.27
C LEU A 174 36.72 -16.26 2.35
N LEU A 175 37.27 -15.34 1.55
CA LEU A 175 36.75 -13.97 1.43
C LEU A 175 35.30 -13.96 0.95
N ASN A 176 34.98 -14.69 -0.12
CA ASN A 176 33.63 -14.76 -0.68
C ASN A 176 32.62 -15.38 0.29
N ILE A 177 33.02 -16.39 1.06
CA ILE A 177 32.21 -16.93 2.16
C ILE A 177 31.96 -15.85 3.21
N LEU A 178 33.00 -15.13 3.66
CA LEU A 178 32.88 -14.09 4.68
C LEU A 178 31.94 -12.97 4.23
N PHE A 179 32.08 -12.49 2.99
CA PHE A 179 31.20 -11.48 2.42
C PHE A 179 29.76 -11.99 2.21
N SER A 180 29.58 -13.24 1.80
CA SER A 180 28.25 -13.83 1.66
C SER A 180 27.53 -13.93 3.01
N ILE A 181 28.26 -14.30 4.07
CA ILE A 181 27.73 -14.33 5.44
C ILE A 181 27.36 -12.91 5.90
N ALA A 182 28.24 -11.92 5.67
CA ALA A 182 27.96 -10.52 6.02
C ALA A 182 26.72 -9.99 5.28
N TYR A 183 26.57 -10.33 4.00
CA TYR A 183 25.40 -9.97 3.19
C TYR A 183 24.13 -10.62 3.74
N PHE A 184 24.19 -11.90 4.06
CA PHE A 184 23.05 -12.64 4.63
C PHE A 184 22.58 -12.04 5.96
N PHE A 185 23.50 -11.68 6.86
CA PHE A 185 23.15 -10.98 8.10
C PHE A 185 22.51 -9.62 7.84
N MET A 186 23.03 -8.87 6.86
CA MET A 186 22.47 -7.60 6.45
C MET A 186 21.03 -7.78 5.93
N ASP A 187 20.78 -8.75 5.06
CA ASP A 187 19.43 -9.07 4.57
C ASP A 187 18.46 -9.38 5.73
N ILE A 188 18.85 -10.22 6.69
CA ILE A 188 18.01 -10.53 7.86
C ILE A 188 17.64 -9.27 8.64
N VAL A 189 18.62 -8.40 8.92
CA VAL A 189 18.38 -7.15 9.66
C VAL A 189 17.38 -6.26 8.91
N PHE A 190 17.51 -6.12 7.60
CA PHE A 190 16.61 -5.27 6.83
C PHE A 190 15.22 -5.89 6.61
N ILE A 191 15.13 -7.22 6.47
CA ILE A 191 13.85 -7.93 6.40
C ILE A 191 13.08 -7.78 7.72
N THR A 192 13.74 -7.99 8.86
CA THR A 192 13.10 -7.82 10.19
C THR A 192 12.60 -6.39 10.41
N HIS A 193 13.42 -5.38 10.08
CA HIS A 193 13.00 -3.98 10.15
C HIS A 193 11.80 -3.67 9.23
N LYS A 194 11.78 -4.24 8.03
CA LYS A 194 10.65 -4.10 7.10
C LYS A 194 9.39 -4.74 7.69
N ASP A 195 9.50 -5.93 8.27
CA ASP A 195 8.37 -6.67 8.82
C ASP A 195 7.78 -5.99 10.06
N GLU A 196 8.61 -5.52 10.99
CA GLU A 196 8.15 -4.73 12.15
C GLU A 196 7.35 -3.50 11.74
N ARG A 197 7.81 -2.79 10.70
CA ARG A 197 7.11 -1.62 10.17
C ARG A 197 5.78 -1.99 9.53
N ILE A 198 5.74 -3.08 8.77
CA ILE A 198 4.48 -3.58 8.18
C ILE A 198 3.50 -3.98 9.27
N MET A 199 3.95 -4.69 10.31
CA MET A 199 3.10 -5.09 11.45
C MET A 199 2.57 -3.89 12.22
N GLY A 200 3.41 -2.88 12.48
CA GLY A 200 2.98 -1.63 13.11
C GLY A 200 1.88 -0.92 12.33
N LEU A 201 2.05 -0.78 11.01
CA LEU A 201 1.04 -0.18 10.13
C LEU A 201 -0.27 -0.98 10.09
N ILE A 202 -0.21 -2.31 10.13
CA ILE A 202 -1.40 -3.17 10.21
C ILE A 202 -2.11 -2.98 11.55
N SER A 203 -1.37 -2.91 12.66
CA SER A 203 -1.92 -2.67 14.00
C SER A 203 -2.62 -1.31 14.07
N ASP A 204 -1.97 -0.24 13.64
CA ASP A 204 -2.54 1.11 13.61
C ASP A 204 -3.82 1.17 12.78
N ARG A 205 -3.84 0.48 11.65
CA ARG A 205 -5.04 0.37 10.82
C ARG A 205 -6.18 -0.34 11.56
N ASN A 206 -5.89 -1.45 12.22
CA ASN A 206 -6.90 -2.22 12.95
C ASN A 206 -7.49 -1.39 14.11
N VAL A 207 -6.65 -0.65 14.84
CA VAL A 207 -7.09 0.27 15.90
C VAL A 207 -8.02 1.35 15.35
N LYS A 208 -7.65 1.96 14.22
CA LYS A 208 -8.50 2.95 13.54
C LYS A 208 -9.83 2.34 13.10
N GLU A 209 -9.83 1.13 12.53
CA GLU A 209 -11.06 0.44 12.12
C GLU A 209 -11.96 0.10 13.32
N SER A 210 -11.40 -0.27 14.49
CA SER A 210 -12.19 -0.47 15.71
C SER A 210 -12.79 0.84 16.23
N THR A 211 -12.02 1.92 16.27
CA THR A 211 -12.52 3.23 16.72
C THR A 211 -13.64 3.75 15.81
N ILE A 212 -13.54 3.56 14.50
CA ILE A 212 -14.60 3.94 13.56
C ILE A 212 -15.88 3.16 13.85
N LYS A 213 -15.80 1.84 14.08
CA LYS A 213 -16.97 1.02 14.43
C LYS A 213 -17.63 1.46 15.73
N GLU A 214 -16.84 1.84 16.73
CA GLU A 214 -17.36 2.36 18.00
C GLU A 214 -18.08 3.69 17.81
N LEU A 215 -17.50 4.63 17.05
CA LEU A 215 -18.12 5.92 16.74
C LEU A 215 -19.41 5.76 15.94
N GLU A 216 -19.47 4.85 14.97
CA GLU A 216 -20.69 4.53 14.23
C GLU A 216 -21.80 4.01 15.15
N LYS A 217 -21.45 3.12 16.09
CA LYS A 217 -22.38 2.60 17.09
C LYS A 217 -22.91 3.71 17.98
N THR A 218 -22.03 4.54 18.56
CA THR A 218 -22.43 5.67 19.42
C THR A 218 -23.30 6.67 18.67
N ASN A 219 -22.99 7.00 17.42
CA ASN A 219 -23.83 7.88 16.61
C ASN A 219 -25.23 7.29 16.39
N SER A 220 -25.34 5.99 16.13
CA SER A 220 -26.64 5.33 15.97
C SER A 220 -27.48 5.35 17.25
N GLU A 221 -26.84 5.23 18.42
CA GLU A 221 -27.49 5.28 19.72
C GLU A 221 -27.96 6.71 20.06
N LEU A 222 -27.11 7.72 19.85
CA LEU A 222 -27.47 9.13 20.03
C LEU A 222 -28.64 9.53 19.13
N MET A 223 -28.67 9.02 17.89
CA MET A 223 -29.77 9.27 16.97
C MET A 223 -31.09 8.69 17.49
N LYS A 224 -31.08 7.46 18.02
CA LYS A 224 -32.26 6.87 18.66
C LYS A 224 -32.70 7.70 19.86
N GLN A 225 -31.78 8.12 20.73
CA GLN A 225 -32.09 8.98 21.87
C GLN A 225 -32.73 10.31 21.44
N GLN A 226 -32.22 10.94 20.38
CA GLN A 226 -32.80 12.17 19.84
C GLN A 226 -34.22 11.96 19.29
N MET A 227 -34.51 10.80 18.70
CA MET A 227 -35.87 10.45 18.28
C MET A 227 -36.82 10.20 19.45
N LEU A 228 -36.34 9.56 20.53
CA LEU A 228 -37.12 9.36 21.76
C LEU A 228 -37.49 10.69 22.43
N ILE A 229 -36.55 11.65 22.46
CA ILE A 229 -36.80 13.01 22.97
C ILE A 229 -37.91 13.72 22.18
N ASN A 230 -38.08 13.40 20.89
CA ASN A 230 -39.13 13.94 20.03
C ASN A 230 -40.49 13.20 20.15
N HIS A 231 -40.75 12.51 21.26
CA HIS A 231 -42.00 11.76 21.55
C HIS A 231 -42.31 10.57 20.63
N LEU A 232 -41.29 9.97 19.99
CA LEU A 232 -41.43 8.68 19.29
C LEU A 232 -41.12 7.54 20.26
N SER A 233 -41.95 6.49 20.32
CA SER A 233 -41.61 5.28 21.10
C SER A 233 -40.52 4.45 20.39
N GLU A 234 -39.77 3.64 21.14
CA GLU A 234 -38.74 2.75 20.56
C GLU A 234 -39.31 1.81 19.48
N GLU A 235 -40.52 1.29 19.70
CA GLU A 235 -41.21 0.41 18.76
C GLU A 235 -41.50 1.11 17.43
N ASN A 236 -41.96 2.37 17.50
CA ASN A 236 -42.26 3.20 16.33
C ASN A 236 -40.99 3.51 15.53
N ILE A 237 -39.87 3.76 16.21
CA ILE A 237 -38.57 3.99 15.56
C ILE A 237 -38.13 2.72 14.83
N GLN A 238 -38.16 1.56 15.49
CA GLN A 238 -37.78 0.29 14.87
C GLN A 238 -38.66 -0.04 13.66
N GLU A 239 -39.97 0.23 13.74
CA GLU A 239 -40.90 0.04 12.63
C GLU A 239 -40.53 0.90 11.42
N ILE A 240 -40.28 2.20 11.60
CA ILE A 240 -39.87 3.11 10.51
C ILE A 240 -38.58 2.63 9.83
N PHE A 241 -37.56 2.29 10.62
CA PHE A 241 -36.28 1.83 10.08
C PHE A 241 -36.44 0.53 9.28
N LYS A 242 -37.23 -0.42 9.79
CA LYS A 242 -37.53 -1.68 9.11
C LYS A 242 -38.30 -1.46 7.80
N LEU A 243 -39.24 -0.51 7.78
CA LEU A 243 -39.97 -0.13 6.58
C LEU A 243 -39.05 0.52 5.54
N ALA A 244 -38.13 1.38 5.98
CA ALA A 244 -37.12 2.01 5.12
C ALA A 244 -36.18 0.98 4.50
N GLU A 245 -35.64 0.07 5.32
CA GLU A 245 -34.69 -0.95 4.89
C GLU A 245 -35.31 -1.95 3.91
N LYS A 246 -36.61 -2.23 4.02
CA LYS A 246 -37.36 -3.07 3.09
C LYS A 246 -37.85 -2.35 1.84
N ASN A 247 -37.55 -1.06 1.66
CA ASN A 247 -38.11 -0.23 0.60
C ASN A 247 -39.65 -0.26 0.55
N SER A 248 -40.30 -0.37 1.71
CA SER A 248 -41.75 -0.56 1.77
C SER A 248 -42.48 0.68 1.25
N PRO A 249 -43.55 0.54 0.45
CA PRO A 249 -44.35 1.68 0.01
C PRO A 249 -44.99 2.43 1.20
N LEU A 250 -45.22 1.72 2.32
CA LEU A 250 -45.79 2.29 3.55
C LEU A 250 -44.80 3.16 4.34
N PHE A 251 -43.51 3.13 4.00
CA PHE A 251 -42.48 3.88 4.72
C PHE A 251 -42.81 5.38 4.80
N PHE A 252 -43.14 5.99 3.66
CA PHE A 252 -43.29 7.44 3.60
C PHE A 252 -44.59 7.94 4.26
N GLU A 253 -45.66 7.16 4.19
CA GLU A 253 -46.91 7.43 4.91
C GLU A 253 -46.67 7.36 6.42
N LYS A 254 -46.07 6.27 6.89
CA LYS A 254 -45.75 6.09 8.31
C LYS A 254 -44.77 7.16 8.82
N PHE A 255 -43.75 7.50 8.02
CA PHE A 255 -42.80 8.56 8.33
C PHE A 255 -43.50 9.91 8.55
N GLN A 256 -44.51 10.26 7.74
CA GLN A 256 -45.24 11.53 7.90
C GLN A 256 -46.06 11.58 9.20
N VAL A 257 -46.58 10.45 9.66
CA VAL A 257 -47.26 10.37 10.98
C VAL A 257 -46.28 10.72 12.11
N PHE A 258 -45.04 10.26 11.98
CA PHE A 258 -43.99 10.47 12.99
C PHE A 258 -43.26 11.82 12.87
N PHE A 259 -43.24 12.40 11.67
CA PHE A 259 -42.64 13.70 11.39
C PHE A 259 -43.64 14.63 10.67
N PRO A 260 -44.75 15.03 11.34
CA PRO A 260 -45.87 15.72 10.69
C PRO A 260 -45.50 17.09 10.12
N HIS A 261 -44.47 17.74 10.67
CA HIS A 261 -44.00 19.05 10.22
C HIS A 261 -42.87 18.99 9.19
N PHE A 262 -42.32 17.82 8.90
CA PHE A 262 -41.13 17.71 8.05
C PHE A 262 -41.45 18.04 6.59
N VAL A 263 -42.50 17.44 6.03
CA VAL A 263 -42.88 17.67 4.62
C VAL A 263 -43.28 19.12 4.41
N SER A 264 -44.08 19.69 5.32
CA SER A 264 -44.46 21.10 5.25
C SER A 264 -43.25 22.03 5.44
N GLY A 265 -42.31 21.71 6.32
CA GLY A 265 -41.06 22.44 6.50
C GLY A 265 -40.17 22.45 5.26
N ILE A 266 -40.06 21.31 4.57
CA ILE A 266 -39.31 21.20 3.31
C ILE A 266 -39.99 21.95 2.17
N LEU A 267 -41.31 21.80 2.02
CA LEU A 267 -42.06 22.46 0.95
C LEU A 267 -42.12 23.98 1.13
N LYS A 268 -41.97 24.50 2.36
CA LYS A 268 -41.77 25.94 2.60
C LYS A 268 -40.46 26.46 2.01
N ILE A 269 -39.42 25.64 1.91
CA ILE A 269 -38.13 26.02 1.32
C ILE A 269 -38.21 25.93 -0.21
N ASN A 270 -38.75 24.83 -0.72
CA ASN A 270 -38.98 24.67 -2.15
C ASN A 270 -40.27 23.86 -2.41
N PRO A 271 -41.33 24.49 -2.94
CA PRO A 271 -42.60 23.83 -3.22
C PRO A 271 -42.55 22.88 -4.44
N ASP A 272 -41.54 22.97 -5.30
CA ASP A 272 -41.40 22.19 -6.54
C ASP A 272 -40.74 20.80 -6.32
N LEU A 273 -40.65 20.35 -5.06
CA LEU A 273 -40.12 19.04 -4.73
C LEU A 273 -41.17 17.96 -5.00
N ILE A 274 -40.81 16.98 -5.83
CA ILE A 274 -41.69 15.87 -6.17
C ILE A 274 -41.65 14.77 -5.09
N HIS A 275 -42.65 13.91 -5.06
CA HIS A 275 -42.76 12.80 -4.08
C HIS A 275 -41.48 11.96 -3.96
N SER A 276 -40.85 11.62 -5.10
CA SER A 276 -39.61 10.82 -5.09
C SER A 276 -38.39 11.54 -4.51
N GLU A 277 -38.43 12.88 -4.42
CA GLU A 277 -37.40 13.70 -3.76
C GLU A 277 -37.71 13.82 -2.26
N LEU A 278 -38.99 14.04 -1.90
CA LEU A 278 -39.44 14.04 -0.50
C LEU A 278 -39.16 12.69 0.18
N TYR A 279 -39.36 11.58 -0.52
CA TYR A 279 -38.99 10.24 -0.06
C TYR A 279 -37.49 10.14 0.28
N PHE A 280 -36.62 10.66 -0.58
CA PHE A 280 -35.18 10.70 -0.33
C PHE A 280 -34.83 11.64 0.83
N CYS A 281 -35.54 12.77 0.97
CA CYS A 281 -35.39 13.65 2.13
C CYS A 281 -35.76 12.94 3.43
N ALA A 282 -36.83 12.13 3.44
CA ALA A 282 -37.21 11.33 4.60
C ALA A 282 -36.11 10.32 4.98
N LEU A 283 -35.52 9.61 4.00
CA LEU A 283 -34.38 8.72 4.27
C LEU A 283 -33.16 9.47 4.84
N MET A 284 -32.87 10.67 4.32
CA MET A 284 -31.78 11.51 4.84
C MET A 284 -32.09 12.11 6.22
N LYS A 285 -33.37 12.34 6.55
CA LYS A 285 -33.83 12.77 7.89
C LYS A 285 -33.62 11.66 8.93
N LEU A 286 -33.73 10.40 8.50
CA LEU A 286 -33.34 9.23 9.29
C LEU A 286 -31.82 8.97 9.25
N ASP A 287 -31.04 9.96 8.79
CA ASP A 287 -29.58 9.94 8.67
C ASP A 287 -29.01 8.75 7.89
N PHE A 288 -29.76 8.23 6.91
CA PHE A 288 -29.21 7.19 6.05
C PHE A 288 -28.11 7.81 5.18
N ASP A 289 -26.94 7.17 5.20
CA ASP A 289 -25.83 7.55 4.34
C ASP A 289 -26.11 7.14 2.88
N THR A 290 -25.29 7.62 1.95
CA THR A 290 -25.49 7.36 0.51
C THR A 290 -25.50 5.86 0.19
N LYS A 291 -24.68 5.06 0.90
CA LYS A 291 -24.60 3.61 0.69
C LYS A 291 -25.86 2.91 1.19
N LYS A 292 -26.34 3.24 2.38
CA LYS A 292 -27.56 2.69 2.96
C LYS A 292 -28.77 3.06 2.12
N ILE A 293 -28.89 4.32 1.68
CA ILE A 293 -29.97 4.72 0.75
C ILE A 293 -29.90 3.92 -0.56
N ALA A 294 -28.70 3.71 -1.12
CA ALA A 294 -28.52 2.92 -2.33
C ALA A 294 -29.00 1.47 -2.16
N GLN A 295 -28.66 0.85 -1.02
CA GLN A 295 -29.11 -0.48 -0.65
C GLN A 295 -30.63 -0.54 -0.45
N CYS A 296 -31.20 0.37 0.35
CA CYS A 296 -32.63 0.41 0.61
C CYS A 296 -33.45 0.64 -0.66
N THR A 297 -32.99 1.52 -1.54
CA THR A 297 -33.76 1.90 -2.75
C THR A 297 -33.41 1.08 -3.99
N ASN A 298 -32.55 0.06 -3.87
CA ASN A 298 -32.01 -0.72 -4.99
C ASN A 298 -31.42 0.14 -6.12
N ASN A 299 -30.75 1.23 -5.76
CA ASN A 299 -30.09 2.14 -6.70
C ASN A 299 -28.56 1.97 -6.63
N SER A 300 -27.85 2.39 -7.68
CA SER A 300 -26.40 2.53 -7.58
C SER A 300 -26.03 3.71 -6.69
N ILE A 301 -24.89 3.63 -6.00
CA ILE A 301 -24.35 4.71 -5.15
C ILE A 301 -24.30 6.03 -5.94
N ARG A 302 -23.80 6.00 -7.20
CA ARG A 302 -23.72 7.18 -8.08
C ARG A 302 -25.08 7.80 -8.40
N ALA A 303 -26.11 6.98 -8.57
CA ALA A 303 -27.48 7.47 -8.81
C ALA A 303 -28.02 8.21 -7.57
N VAL A 304 -27.77 7.68 -6.38
CA VAL A 304 -28.13 8.33 -5.11
C VAL A 304 -27.37 9.64 -4.92
N GLU A 305 -26.06 9.68 -5.18
CA GLU A 305 -25.25 10.92 -5.12
C GLU A 305 -25.81 12.00 -6.05
N SER A 306 -26.11 11.63 -7.29
CA SER A 306 -26.69 12.54 -8.29
C SER A 306 -28.06 13.06 -7.83
N LYS A 307 -28.87 12.23 -7.16
CA LYS A 307 -30.16 12.66 -6.61
C LYS A 307 -29.99 13.58 -5.40
N LYS A 308 -29.09 13.26 -4.45
CA LYS A 308 -28.75 14.12 -3.31
C LYS A 308 -28.23 15.48 -3.79
N TYR A 309 -27.41 15.52 -4.84
CA TYR A 309 -26.94 16.77 -5.43
C TYR A 309 -28.08 17.64 -5.98
N ARG A 310 -29.02 17.05 -6.72
CA ARG A 310 -30.20 17.77 -7.23
C ARG A 310 -31.08 18.30 -6.10
N ILE A 311 -31.35 17.49 -5.09
CA ILE A 311 -32.12 17.90 -3.90
C ILE A 311 -31.40 19.05 -3.19
N ARG A 312 -30.07 18.95 -3.02
CA ARG A 312 -29.25 20.01 -2.42
C ARG A 312 -29.42 21.35 -3.14
N LYS A 313 -29.36 21.32 -4.49
CA LYS A 313 -29.54 22.52 -5.31
C LYS A 313 -30.95 23.08 -5.20
N LYS A 314 -31.99 22.23 -5.23
CA LYS A 314 -33.38 22.66 -5.04
C LYS A 314 -33.62 23.29 -3.66
N LEU A 315 -32.99 22.75 -2.61
CA LEU A 315 -33.10 23.27 -1.25
C LEU A 315 -32.13 24.42 -0.93
N ASN A 316 -31.34 24.89 -1.91
CA ASN A 316 -30.32 25.93 -1.73
C ASN A 316 -29.35 25.67 -0.57
N ILE A 317 -28.96 24.41 -0.37
CA ILE A 317 -28.05 24.03 0.73
C ILE A 317 -26.59 24.27 0.30
N PRO A 318 -25.81 25.07 1.06
CA PRO A 318 -24.39 25.31 0.79
C PRO A 318 -23.55 24.03 0.70
N SER A 319 -22.45 24.07 -0.05
CA SER A 319 -21.54 22.94 -0.18
C SER A 319 -20.86 22.57 1.14
N GLU A 320 -20.67 23.52 2.07
CA GLU A 320 -20.02 23.22 3.35
C GLU A 320 -20.93 22.49 4.36
N ILE A 321 -22.25 22.49 4.14
CA ILE A 321 -23.23 21.93 5.10
C ILE A 321 -23.63 20.53 4.70
N ASN A 322 -23.52 19.54 5.58
CA ASN A 322 -24.01 18.19 5.29
C ASN A 322 -25.55 18.21 5.11
N ILE A 323 -26.03 17.70 3.97
CA ILE A 323 -27.47 17.68 3.64
C ILE A 323 -28.30 16.89 4.66
N ASN A 324 -27.80 15.76 5.17
CA ASN A 324 -28.48 15.00 6.21
C ASN A 324 -28.62 15.85 7.47
N SER A 325 -27.52 16.50 7.92
CA SER A 325 -27.53 17.37 9.10
C SER A 325 -28.48 18.57 8.97
N PHE A 326 -28.66 19.09 7.75
CA PHE A 326 -29.62 20.16 7.48
C PHE A 326 -31.05 19.64 7.65
N LEU A 327 -31.36 18.49 7.04
CA LEU A 327 -32.69 17.89 7.10
C LEU A 327 -33.05 17.43 8.52
N ILE A 328 -32.10 16.91 9.29
CA ILE A 328 -32.30 16.53 10.70
C ILE A 328 -32.76 17.71 11.57
N LYS A 329 -32.47 18.95 11.19
CA LYS A 329 -32.90 20.15 11.92
C LYS A 329 -34.28 20.69 11.55
N ILE A 330 -34.83 20.29 10.41
CA ILE A 330 -36.20 20.65 9.97
C ILE A 330 -37.22 19.83 10.72
#